data_AF-A0A6G0JGR5-F1
#
_entry.id   AF-A0A6G0JGR5-F1
#
_cell.length_a   1.000
_cell.length_b   1.000
_cell.length_c   1.000
_cell.angle_alpha   90.00
_cell.angle_beta   90.00
_cell.angle_gamma   90.00
#
_symmetry.space_group_name_H-M   'P 1'
#
loop_
_entity.id
_entity.type
_entity.pdbx_description
1 polymer ?
#
loop_
_entity_poly.entity_id
_entity_poly.type
_entity_poly.pdbx_seq_one_letter_code
_entity_poly.pdbx_strand_id
1 'polypeptide(L)' 'MRQVVLKFGPFRELLTDGAPKLTGKVIDKLVTMLQAQQVNPVPYRPQMIGLVERFHRTWKDCVATYMYENEQRD' A
#
# COMPACT_ATOMS: atom_id res chain seq x y z
N MET A 1 -6.33 -2.43 -7.55
CA MET A 1 -6.71 -3.62 -6.75
C MET A 1 -6.71 -4.93 -7.51
N ARG A 2 -7.21 -5.02 -8.77
CA ARG A 2 -7.19 -6.29 -9.54
C ARG A 2 -5.83 -7.00 -9.54
N GLN A 3 -4.74 -6.31 -9.88
CA GLN A 3 -3.40 -6.91 -9.90
C GLN A 3 -2.92 -7.37 -8.51
N VAL A 4 -3.29 -6.65 -7.45
CA VAL A 4 -2.95 -7.01 -6.07
C VAL A 4 -3.66 -8.30 -5.67
N VAL A 5 -4.98 -8.38 -5.89
CA VAL A 5 -5.77 -9.58 -5.55
C VAL A 5 -5.34 -10.79 -6.38
N LEU A 6 -5.03 -10.61 -7.67
CA LEU A 6 -4.58 -11.72 -8.52
C LEU A 6 -3.17 -12.21 -8.16
N LYS A 7 -2.30 -11.33 -7.63
CA LYS A 7 -0.93 -11.68 -7.27
C LYS A 7 -0.80 -12.24 -5.85
N PHE A 8 -1.52 -11.67 -4.90
CA PHE A 8 -1.39 -11.97 -3.47
C PHE A 8 -2.60 -12.70 -2.88
N GLY A 9 -3.68 -12.85 -3.64
CA GLY A 9 -4.95 -13.42 -3.18
C GLY A 9 -5.87 -12.40 -2.52
N PRO A 10 -7.07 -12.84 -2.09
CA PRO A 10 -7.98 -12.01 -1.29
C PRO A 10 -7.38 -11.73 0.09
N PHE A 11 -7.60 -10.53 0.60
CA PHE A 11 -7.14 -10.10 1.93
C PHE A 11 -8.31 -10.06 2.91
N ARG A 12 -8.02 -10.25 4.21
CA ARG A 12 -9.00 -10.11 5.29
C ARG A 12 -9.11 -8.69 5.80
N GLU A 13 -8.04 -7.92 5.72
CA GLU A 13 -7.98 -6.56 6.22
C GLU A 13 -7.28 -5.64 5.22
N LEU A 14 -7.80 -4.42 5.07
CA LEU A 14 -7.24 -3.35 4.25
C LEU A 14 -6.92 -2.15 5.14
N LEU A 15 -5.65 -2.00 5.51
CA LEU A 15 -5.16 -0.86 6.26
C LEU A 15 -4.84 0.31 5.33
N THR A 16 -5.49 1.45 5.53
CA THR A 16 -5.31 2.66 4.69
C THR A 16 -5.08 3.90 5.54
N ASP A 17 -4.50 4.97 4.98
CA ASP A 17 -4.34 6.27 5.64
C ASP A 17 -5.63 7.10 5.75
N GLY A 18 -6.77 6.54 5.32
CA GLY A 18 -8.04 7.25 5.28
C GLY A 18 -8.15 8.28 4.17
N ALA A 19 -7.21 8.33 3.21
CA ALA A 19 -7.31 9.23 2.07
C ALA A 19 -8.63 9.03 1.31
N PRO A 20 -9.30 10.11 0.83
CA PRO A 20 -10.58 10.02 0.12
C PRO A 20 -10.57 9.08 -1.10
N LYS A 21 -9.41 8.91 -1.73
CA LYS A 21 -9.21 7.98 -2.85
C LYS A 21 -9.34 6.51 -2.43
N LEU A 22 -9.04 6.21 -1.17
CA LEU A 22 -9.06 4.86 -0.57
C LEU A 22 -10.30 4.61 0.31
N THR A 23 -11.09 5.64 0.61
CA THR A 23 -12.35 5.54 1.37
C THR A 23 -13.60 5.79 0.52
N GLY A 24 -13.45 5.89 -0.81
CA GLY A 24 -14.57 6.07 -1.72
C GLY A 24 -15.45 4.81 -1.90
N LYS A 25 -16.68 5.00 -2.40
CA LYS A 25 -17.69 3.95 -2.61
C LYS A 25 -17.20 2.72 -3.39
N VAL A 26 -16.24 2.90 -4.30
CA VAL A 26 -15.68 1.80 -5.10
C VAL A 26 -14.83 0.86 -4.23
N ILE A 27 -14.03 1.42 -3.32
CA ILE A 27 -13.21 0.62 -2.40
C ILE A 27 -14.11 -0.07 -1.38
N ASP A 28 -15.11 0.63 -0.84
CA ASP A 28 -16.09 0.07 0.08
C ASP A 28 -16.82 -1.17 -0.50
N LYS A 29 -17.32 -1.06 -1.74
CA LYS A 29 -17.91 -2.21 -2.46
C LYS A 29 -16.92 -3.34 -2.66
N LEU A 30 -15.68 -3.03 -3.03
CA LEU A 30 -14.65 -4.04 -3.24
C LEU A 30 -14.31 -4.79 -1.93
N VAL A 31 -14.14 -4.05 -0.83
CA VAL A 31 -13.89 -4.61 0.50
C VAL A 31 -15.04 -5.52 0.93
N THR A 32 -16.29 -5.11 0.67
CA THR A 32 -17.49 -5.93 0.92
C THR A 32 -17.49 -7.21 0.07
N MET A 33 -17.22 -7.11 -1.24
CA MET A 33 -17.15 -8.28 -2.13
C MET A 33 -16.06 -9.27 -1.74
N LEU A 34 -14.95 -8.78 -1.17
CA LEU A 34 -13.84 -9.59 -0.69
C LEU A 34 -14.04 -10.09 0.75
N GLN A 35 -15.16 -9.75 1.40
CA GLN A 35 -15.43 -10.04 2.81
C GLN A 35 -14.30 -9.58 3.73
N ALA A 36 -13.69 -8.45 3.40
CA ALA A 36 -12.58 -7.86 4.14
C ALA A 36 -13.07 -6.76 5.08
N GLN A 37 -12.22 -6.37 6.04
CA GLN A 37 -12.43 -5.22 6.90
C GLN A 37 -11.48 -4.09 6.52
N GLN A 38 -12.02 -2.89 6.28
CA GLN A 38 -11.19 -1.70 6.12
C GLN A 38 -10.83 -1.14 7.50
N VAL A 39 -9.55 -0.91 7.73
CA VAL A 39 -9.01 -0.33 8.96
C VAL A 39 -8.30 0.97 8.62
N ASN A 40 -8.63 2.04 9.33
CA ASN A 40 -7.95 3.33 9.18
C ASN A 40 -7.33 3.71 10.53
N PRO A 41 -6.13 4.29 10.53
CA PRO A 41 -5.53 4.76 11.76
C PRO A 41 -6.34 5.92 12.33
N VAL A 42 -6.38 5.95 13.66
CA VAL A 42 -6.89 7.12 14.36
C VAL A 42 -5.96 8.31 14.13
N PRO A 43 -6.47 9.55 14.18
CA PRO A 43 -5.64 10.75 14.12
C PRO A 43 -4.46 10.67 15.09
N TYR A 44 -3.29 11.16 14.65
CA TYR A 44 -2.06 11.23 15.44
C TYR A 44 -1.43 9.88 15.85
N ARG A 45 -1.82 8.76 15.22
CA ARG A 45 -1.19 7.43 15.41
C ARG A 45 -0.50 6.94 14.13
N PRO A 46 0.58 7.62 13.67
CA PRO A 46 1.24 7.30 12.40
C PRO A 46 1.91 5.92 12.39
N GLN A 47 2.18 5.33 13.56
CA GLN A 47 2.87 4.04 13.68
C GLN A 47 2.13 2.90 12.98
N MET A 48 0.81 3.02 12.81
CA MET A 48 -0.01 2.01 12.14
C MET A 48 0.38 1.82 10.66
N ILE A 49 0.85 2.87 9.97
CA ILE A 49 1.29 2.80 8.56
C ILE A 49 2.81 2.60 8.45
N GLY A 50 3.52 2.57 9.58
CA GLY A 50 4.99 2.53 9.61
C GLY A 50 5.61 1.37 8.83
N LEU A 51 4.91 0.23 8.71
CA LEU A 51 5.37 -0.88 7.88
C LEU A 51 5.43 -0.50 6.39
N VAL A 52 4.38 0.16 5.89
CA VAL A 52 4.30 0.64 4.50
C VAL A 52 5.34 1.73 4.25
N GLU A 53 5.56 2.63 5.20
CA GLU A 53 6.60 3.67 5.11
C GLU A 53 8.01 3.08 5.04
N ARG A 54 8.31 2.05 5.86
CA ARG A 54 9.59 1.33 5.81
C ARG A 54 9.78 0.58 4.50
N PHE A 55 8.71 -0.04 3.99
CA PHE A 55 8.74 -0.68 2.68
C PHE A 55 9.04 0.34 1.57
N HIS A 56 8.37 1.50 1.58
CA HIS A 56 8.64 2.57 0.63
C HIS A 56 10.08 3.07 0.68
N ARG A 57 10.67 3.22 1.87
CA ARG A 57 12.08 3.60 2.00
C ARG A 57 12.99 2.56 1.35
N THR A 58 12.83 1.29 1.74
CA THR A 58 13.63 0.18 1.19
C THR A 58 13.52 0.10 -0.33
N TRP A 59 12.31 0.23 -0.87
CA TRP A 59 12.08 0.19 -2.31
C TRP A 59 12.74 1.38 -3.03
N LYS A 60 12.63 2.59 -2.48
CA LYS A 60 13.30 3.78 -3.02
C LYS A 60 14.82 3.62 -3.03
N ASP A 61 15.39 3.07 -1.94
CA ASP A 61 16.82 2.81 -1.84
C ASP A 61 17.26 1.82 -2.92
N CYS A 62 16.53 0.71 -3.12
CA CYS A 62 16.82 -0.25 -4.19
C CYS A 62 16.77 0.38 -5.59
N VAL A 63 15.76 1.21 -5.87
CA VAL A 63 15.63 1.89 -7.17
C VAL A 63 16.77 2.88 -7.38
N ALA A 64 17.14 3.65 -6.35
CA ALA A 64 18.25 4.59 -6.42
C ALA A 64 19.58 3.89 -6.71
N THR A 65 19.86 2.78 -6.03
CA THR A 65 21.07 1.96 -6.29
C THR A 65 21.09 1.44 -7.72
N TYR A 66 19.96 0.91 -8.22
CA TYR A 66 19.88 0.40 -9.58
C TYR A 66 20.08 1.52 -10.61
N MET A 67 19.46 2.68 -10.45
CA MET A 67 19.63 3.81 -11.38
C MET A 67 21.07 4.33 -11.39
N TYR A 68 21.72 4.44 -10.22
CA TYR A 68 23.13 4.84 -10.11
C TYR A 68 24.07 3.84 -10.82
N GLU A 69 23.80 2.55 -10.70
CA GLU A 69 24.55 1.51 -11.41
C GLU A 69 24.38 1.60 -12.93
N ASN A 70 23.24 2.06 -13.44
CA ASN A 70 23.04 2.30 -14.86
C ASN A 70 23.76 3.57 -15.33
N GLU A 71 23.72 4.67 -14.57
CA GLU A 71 24.45 5.92 -14.88
C GLU A 71 25.98 5.73 -14.94
N GLN A 72 26.54 4.80 -14.18
CA GLN A 72 27.98 4.48 -14.24
C GLN A 72 28.37 3.55 -15.40
N ARG A 73 27.41 2.92 -16.07
CA ARG A 73 27.66 1.97 -17.17
C ARG A 73 27.54 2.62 -18.56
N ASP A 74 27.05 3.85 -18.64
CA ASP A 74 27.06 4.72 -19.82
C ASP A 74 28.32 5.63 -19.83
#